data_AF-A0A378I269-F1
#
_entry.id   AF-A0A378I269-F1
#
_cell.length_a   1.000
_cell.length_b   1.000
_cell.length_c   1.000
_cell.angle_alpha   90.00
_cell.angle_beta   90.00
_cell.angle_gamma   90.00
#
_symmetry.space_group_name_H-M   'P 1'
#
loop_
_entity.id
_entity.type
_entity.pdbx_description
1 polymer ?
#
loop_
_entity_poly.entity_id
_entity_poly.type
_entity_poly.pdbx_seq_one_letter_code
_entity_poly.pdbx_strand_id
1 'polypeptide(L)'
;MHISLETGDQYAIQGYSESEVKIDSVIYQDNLVVSKYGVITNWQVPAIQQLSHENLSPLLTYEPKIIIIGHKLAGKFAPISLLQHLSSQRISLESMSIGAACRTYNILLNEQREVVLGLILT
;
A
#
# COMPACT_ATOMS: atom_id res chain seq x y z
N MET A 1 -16.39 -4.18 34.67
CA MET A 1 -15.45 -4.81 33.72
C MET A 1 -15.52 -4.00 32.43
N HIS A 2 -14.54 -3.12 32.21
CA HIS A 2 -14.49 -2.29 31.01
C HIS A 2 -13.77 -3.10 29.93
N ILE A 3 -14.54 -3.70 29.03
CA ILE A 3 -14.00 -4.39 27.87
C ILE A 3 -13.65 -3.26 26.90
N SER A 4 -12.41 -2.77 26.95
CA SER A 4 -11.88 -1.97 25.86
C SER A 4 -11.80 -2.93 24.67
N LEU A 5 -12.73 -2.79 23.73
CA LEU A 5 -12.58 -3.38 22.42
C LEU A 5 -11.26 -2.84 21.89
N GLU A 6 -10.25 -3.70 21.78
CA GLU A 6 -9.07 -3.40 20.99
C GLU A 6 -9.57 -3.14 19.58
N THR A 7 -9.76 -1.85 19.26
CA THR A 7 -10.18 -1.42 17.94
C THR A 7 -9.10 -1.89 16.99
N GLY A 8 -9.36 -2.96 16.24
CA GLY A 8 -8.48 -3.35 15.14
C GLY A 8 -8.20 -2.11 14.30
N ASP A 9 -6.97 -1.96 13.81
CA ASP A 9 -6.62 -0.79 13.01
C ASP A 9 -7.62 -0.67 11.85
N GLN A 10 -8.35 0.45 11.82
CA GLN A 10 -9.50 0.66 10.93
C GLN A 10 -9.13 0.40 9.46
N TYR A 11 -7.87 0.63 9.10
CA TYR A 11 -7.35 0.47 7.76
C TYR A 11 -6.48 -0.78 7.57
N ALA A 12 -6.61 -1.76 8.47
CA ALA A 12 -6.04 -3.08 8.28
C ALA A 12 -6.74 -3.83 7.14
N ILE A 13 -5.98 -4.63 6.40
CA ILE A 13 -6.51 -5.51 5.37
C ILE A 13 -7.19 -6.71 6.03
N GLN A 14 -8.49 -6.88 5.76
CA GLN A 14 -9.32 -7.96 6.32
C GLN A 14 -9.42 -9.16 5.38
N GLY A 15 -9.21 -8.95 4.09
CA GLY A 15 -9.24 -9.99 3.06
C GLY A 15 -8.72 -9.44 1.73
N TYR A 16 -8.24 -10.32 0.87
CA TYR A 16 -7.76 -9.94 -0.46
C TYR A 16 -7.86 -11.13 -1.43
N SER A 17 -7.97 -10.82 -2.71
CA SER A 17 -7.81 -11.73 -3.84
C SER A 17 -6.83 -11.09 -4.84
N GLU A 18 -6.66 -11.68 -6.02
CA GLU A 18 -5.86 -11.06 -7.08
C GLU A 18 -6.53 -9.84 -7.72
N SER A 19 -7.82 -9.62 -7.45
CA SER A 19 -8.64 -8.57 -8.07
C SER A 19 -9.37 -7.68 -7.07
N GLU A 20 -9.31 -7.97 -5.77
CA GLU A 20 -10.02 -7.18 -4.77
C GLU A 20 -9.28 -7.15 -3.43
N VAL A 21 -9.59 -6.15 -2.62
CA VAL A 21 -9.16 -6.06 -1.22
C VAL A 21 -10.31 -5.57 -0.34
N LYS A 22 -10.38 -6.08 0.88
CA LYS A 22 -11.37 -5.71 1.89
C LYS A 22 -10.70 -4.92 3.02
N ILE A 23 -11.16 -3.68 3.22
CA ILE A 23 -10.67 -2.74 4.24
C ILE A 23 -11.89 -2.08 4.87
N ASP A 24 -11.95 -2.02 6.19
CA ASP A 24 -13.11 -1.50 6.95
C ASP A 24 -14.47 -2.03 6.48
N SER A 25 -14.57 -3.35 6.21
CA SER A 25 -15.76 -3.98 5.61
C SER A 25 -16.17 -3.51 4.20
N VAL A 26 -15.40 -2.62 3.56
CA VAL A 26 -15.59 -2.17 2.18
C VAL A 26 -14.68 -2.98 1.25
N ILE A 27 -15.22 -3.39 0.11
CA ILE A 27 -14.48 -4.11 -0.95
C ILE A 27 -14.08 -3.10 -2.03
N TYR A 28 -12.79 -3.10 -2.37
CA TYR A 28 -12.21 -2.29 -3.44
C TYR A 28 -11.70 -3.20 -4.54
N GLN A 29 -12.00 -2.86 -5.79
CA GLN A 29 -11.62 -3.64 -6.99
C GLN A 29 -10.74 -2.84 -7.96
N ASP A 30 -10.48 -1.57 -7.62
CA ASP A 30 -9.63 -0.65 -8.37
C ASP A 30 -8.33 -0.38 -7.62
N ASN A 31 -7.38 0.26 -8.32
CA ASN A 31 -6.12 0.65 -7.72
C ASN A 31 -6.33 1.63 -6.56
N LEU A 32 -5.66 1.37 -5.45
CA LEU A 32 -5.81 2.19 -4.25
C LEU A 32 -4.51 2.34 -3.48
N VAL A 33 -4.47 3.36 -2.65
CA VAL A 33 -3.44 3.58 -1.64
C VAL A 33 -4.09 3.53 -0.27
N VAL A 34 -3.49 2.83 0.68
CA VAL A 34 -3.97 2.76 2.07
C VAL A 34 -2.82 2.99 3.05
N SER A 35 -3.14 3.68 4.13
CA SER A 35 -2.30 3.84 5.32
C SER A 35 -3.17 3.78 6.57
N LYS A 36 -2.54 3.83 7.75
CA LYS A 36 -3.25 3.97 9.04
C LYS A 36 -4.13 5.22 9.17
N TYR A 37 -3.99 6.18 8.25
CA TYR A 37 -4.73 7.43 8.28
C TYR A 37 -5.89 7.47 7.27
N GLY A 38 -5.92 6.58 6.27
CA GLY A 38 -6.95 6.63 5.25
C GLY A 38 -6.68 5.79 4.00
N VAL A 39 -7.66 5.82 3.11
CA VAL A 39 -7.66 5.15 1.80
C VAL A 39 -7.85 6.19 0.70
N ILE A 40 -7.10 6.07 -0.39
CA ILE A 40 -7.21 6.86 -1.62
C ILE A 40 -7.53 5.90 -2.77
N THR A 41 -8.72 6.00 -3.35
CA THR A 41 -9.25 5.06 -4.36
C THR A 41 -9.04 5.47 -5.81
N ASN A 42 -8.55 6.68 -6.06
CA ASN A 42 -8.42 7.23 -7.42
C ASN A 42 -6.96 7.22 -7.90
N TRP A 43 -6.22 6.17 -7.55
CA TRP A 43 -4.79 6.06 -7.84
C TRP A 43 -4.53 5.53 -9.25
N GLN A 44 -4.24 6.44 -10.17
CA GLN A 44 -4.10 6.13 -11.59
C GLN A 44 -2.67 5.67 -11.92
N VAL A 45 -2.41 4.37 -11.80
CA VAL A 45 -1.19 3.73 -12.30
C VAL A 45 -1.53 2.41 -13.01
N PRO A 46 -1.18 2.24 -14.29
CA PRO A 46 -1.53 1.02 -15.04
C PRO A 46 -0.66 -0.19 -14.66
N ALA A 47 0.59 0.03 -14.24
CA ALA A 47 1.51 -1.03 -13.86
C ALA A 47 2.66 -0.48 -13.01
N ILE A 48 3.30 -1.35 -12.21
CA ILE A 48 4.46 -0.99 -11.36
C ILE A 48 5.60 -0.33 -12.14
N GLN A 49 5.86 -0.79 -13.37
CA GLN A 49 6.91 -0.24 -14.24
C GLN A 49 6.58 1.18 -14.77
N GLN A 50 5.31 1.58 -14.68
CA GLN A 50 4.81 2.89 -15.12
C GLN A 50 4.59 3.83 -13.92
N LEU A 51 5.15 3.49 -12.75
CA LEU A 51 5.28 4.46 -11.69
C LEU A 51 6.11 5.67 -12.19
N SER A 52 5.62 6.85 -11.89
CA SER A 52 6.21 8.13 -12.26
C SER A 52 6.11 9.08 -11.07
N HIS A 53 6.82 10.21 -11.12
CA HIS A 53 6.73 11.20 -10.03
C HIS A 53 5.29 11.72 -9.83
N GLU A 54 4.49 11.80 -10.90
CA GLU A 54 3.10 12.27 -10.85
C GLU A 54 2.17 11.31 -10.11
N ASN A 55 2.28 10.00 -10.39
CA ASN A 55 1.48 8.98 -9.73
C ASN A 55 2.09 8.50 -8.39
N LEU A 56 3.24 9.04 -8.00
CA LEU A 56 3.85 8.81 -6.69
C LEU A 56 3.21 9.70 -5.59
N SER A 57 2.68 10.88 -5.95
CA SER A 57 2.10 11.82 -4.98
C SER A 57 1.06 11.21 -4.04
N PRO A 58 0.11 10.36 -4.50
CA PRO A 58 -0.84 9.69 -3.60
C PRO A 58 -0.16 8.81 -2.56
N LEU A 59 0.96 8.14 -2.91
CA LEU A 59 1.73 7.31 -1.99
C LEU A 59 2.45 8.15 -0.93
N LEU A 60 2.84 9.38 -1.28
CA LEU A 60 3.57 10.29 -0.39
C LEU A 60 2.65 11.13 0.52
N THR A 61 1.34 11.11 0.28
CA THR A 61 0.36 11.95 1.00
C THR A 61 0.39 11.74 2.52
N TYR A 62 0.72 10.54 2.96
CA TYR A 62 0.76 10.15 4.37
C TYR A 62 2.17 10.13 4.97
N GLU A 63 3.13 10.80 4.31
CA GLU A 63 4.53 10.93 4.76
C GLU A 63 5.20 9.59 5.15
N PRO A 64 5.11 8.53 4.32
CA PRO A 64 5.61 7.21 4.70
C PRO A 64 7.13 7.17 4.87
N LYS A 65 7.59 6.21 5.68
CA LYS A 65 8.97 5.70 5.64
C LYS A 65 9.08 4.42 4.81
N ILE A 66 7.97 3.71 4.64
CA ILE A 66 7.91 2.44 3.92
C ILE A 66 6.73 2.49 2.97
N ILE A 67 7.01 2.27 1.69
CA ILE A 67 6.01 2.09 0.63
C ILE A 67 6.08 0.65 0.18
N ILE A 68 4.93 -0.03 0.22
CA ILE A 68 4.78 -1.37 -0.33
C ILE A 68 3.86 -1.27 -1.53
N ILE A 69 4.27 -1.83 -2.67
CA ILE A 69 3.41 -1.97 -3.84
C ILE A 69 3.05 -3.43 -4.04
N GLY A 70 1.75 -3.74 -4.00
CA GLY A 70 1.20 -5.04 -4.35
C GLY A 70 0.68 -5.07 -5.78
N HIS A 71 1.13 -6.03 -6.59
CA HIS A 71 0.64 -6.22 -7.97
C HIS A 71 0.69 -7.69 -8.39
N LYS A 72 -0.02 -8.04 -9.47
CA LYS A 72 -0.04 -9.39 -10.06
C LYS A 72 1.16 -9.73 -10.96
N LEU A 73 1.88 -8.72 -11.45
CA LEU A 73 2.95 -8.90 -12.43
C LEU A 73 4.25 -9.47 -11.82
N ALA A 74 4.44 -10.78 -11.86
CA ALA A 74 5.67 -11.40 -11.34
C ALA A 74 6.95 -10.88 -12.03
N GLY A 75 8.01 -10.65 -11.24
CA GLY A 75 9.32 -10.20 -11.75
C GLY A 75 9.33 -8.78 -12.31
N LYS A 76 8.29 -7.99 -12.07
CA LYS A 76 8.24 -6.57 -12.41
C LYS A 76 8.50 -5.72 -11.16
N PHE A 77 9.30 -4.68 -11.33
CA PHE A 77 9.74 -3.81 -10.25
C PHE A 77 9.49 -2.34 -10.62
N ALA A 78 9.53 -1.47 -9.63
CA ALA A 78 9.46 -0.03 -9.84
C ALA A 78 10.69 0.46 -10.63
N PRO A 79 10.56 1.56 -11.39
CA PRO A 79 11.69 2.19 -12.06
C PRO A 79 12.83 2.55 -11.09
N ILE A 80 14.07 2.22 -11.47
CA ILE A 80 15.27 2.46 -10.64
C ILE A 80 15.40 3.93 -10.24
N SER A 81 15.08 4.86 -11.14
CA SER A 81 15.12 6.30 -10.87
C SER A 81 14.21 6.70 -9.71
N LEU A 82 13.05 6.06 -9.56
CA LEU A 82 12.14 6.32 -8.43
C LEU A 82 12.68 5.72 -7.13
N LEU A 83 13.27 4.52 -7.18
CA LEU A 83 13.92 3.91 -6.02
C LEU A 83 15.03 4.83 -5.49
N GLN A 84 15.85 5.40 -6.37
CA GLN A 84 16.91 6.35 -5.99
C GLN A 84 16.34 7.65 -5.43
N HIS A 85 15.29 8.20 -6.05
CA HIS A 85 14.62 9.41 -5.58
C HIS A 85 14.06 9.24 -4.16
N LEU A 86 13.35 8.14 -3.90
CA LEU A 86 12.78 7.81 -2.60
C LEU A 86 13.86 7.51 -1.55
N SER A 87 14.92 6.79 -1.95
CA SER A 87 16.06 6.51 -1.08
C SER A 87 16.75 7.78 -0.59
N SER A 88 16.90 8.80 -1.45
CA SER A 88 17.43 10.10 -1.04
C SER A 88 16.56 10.80 0.02
N GLN A 89 15.28 10.43 0.14
CA GLN A 89 14.34 10.94 1.14
C GLN A 89 14.21 10.01 2.36
N ARG A 90 15.02 8.94 2.42
CA ARG A 90 14.94 7.87 3.43
C ARG A 90 13.60 7.15 3.43
N ILE A 91 12.99 7.00 2.24
CA ILE A 91 11.77 6.24 2.03
C ILE A 91 12.14 4.95 1.30
N SER A 92 11.81 3.81 1.90
CA SER A 92 11.97 2.50 1.26
C SER A 92 10.78 2.20 0.38
N LEU A 93 11.00 1.74 -0.86
CA LEU A 93 9.94 1.23 -1.73
C LEU A 93 10.22 -0.23 -2.06
N GLU A 94 9.24 -1.09 -1.76
CA GLU A 94 9.28 -2.51 -2.07
C GLU A 94 8.09 -2.89 -2.95
N SER A 95 8.29 -3.83 -3.87
CA SER A 95 7.23 -4.36 -4.74
C SER A 95 7.14 -5.87 -4.61
N MET A 96 5.93 -6.39 -4.41
CA MET A 96 5.69 -7.82 -4.20
C MET A 96 4.30 -8.23 -4.70
N SER A 97 3.95 -9.51 -4.57
CA SER A 97 2.60 -10.00 -4.89
C SER A 97 1.56 -9.37 -3.96
N ILE A 98 0.31 -9.21 -4.43
CA ILE A 98 -0.78 -8.61 -3.64
C ILE A 98 -0.90 -9.27 -2.26
N GLY A 99 -0.90 -10.60 -2.19
CA GLY A 99 -1.03 -11.29 -0.91
C GLY A 99 0.16 -11.11 0.04
N ALA A 100 1.39 -11.02 -0.49
CA ALA A 100 2.55 -10.68 0.32
C ALA A 100 2.47 -9.23 0.81
N ALA A 101 2.09 -8.31 -0.07
CA ALA A 101 1.98 -6.89 0.23
C ALA A 101 0.95 -6.62 1.35
N CYS A 102 -0.25 -7.21 1.26
CA CYS A 102 -1.29 -7.08 2.28
C CYS A 102 -0.84 -7.59 3.65
N ARG A 103 -0.14 -8.74 3.69
CA ARG A 103 0.39 -9.30 4.95
C ARG A 103 1.48 -8.42 5.56
N THR A 104 2.45 -8.02 4.75
CA THR A 104 3.56 -7.16 5.19
C THR A 104 3.05 -5.80 5.68
N TYR A 105 2.09 -5.21 4.97
CA TYR A 105 1.42 -3.98 5.40
C TYR A 105 0.77 -4.16 6.77
N ASN A 106 -0.05 -5.20 6.98
CA ASN A 106 -0.69 -5.44 8.27
C ASN A 106 0.33 -5.62 9.40
N ILE A 107 1.45 -6.31 9.16
CA ILE A 107 2.53 -6.46 10.15
C ILE A 107 3.10 -5.09 10.52
N LEU A 108 3.52 -4.30 9.53
CA LEU A 108 4.12 -2.98 9.74
C LEU A 108 3.14 -1.98 10.36
N LEU A 109 1.86 -2.09 10.02
CA LEU A 109 0.77 -1.31 10.61
C LEU A 109 0.64 -1.60 12.11
N ASN A 110 0.65 -2.88 12.50
CA ASN A 110 0.63 -3.30 13.90
C ASN A 110 1.91 -2.88 14.64
N GLU A 111 3.06 -2.84 13.96
CA GLU A 111 4.31 -2.28 14.50
C GLU A 111 4.32 -0.74 14.57
N GLN A 112 3.20 -0.07 14.26
CA GLN A 112 3.04 1.38 14.25
C GLN A 112 4.04 2.12 13.35
N ARG A 113 4.54 1.43 12.31
CA ARG A 113 5.45 2.02 11.32
C ARG A 113 4.67 2.94 10.39
N GLU A 114 5.35 3.95 9.86
CA GLU A 114 4.81 4.84 8.83
C GLU A 114 4.82 4.12 7.48
N VAL A 115 3.90 3.18 7.32
CA VAL A 115 3.76 2.35 6.13
C VAL A 115 2.58 2.82 5.27
N VAL A 116 2.79 2.83 3.97
CA VAL A 116 1.77 3.02 2.94
C VAL A 116 1.78 1.80 2.02
N LEU A 117 0.60 1.28 1.71
CA LEU A 117 0.40 0.21 0.74
C LEU A 117 -0.30 0.77 -0.50
N GLY A 118 0.32 0.64 -1.66
CA GLY A 118 -0.31 0.83 -2.96
C GLY A 118 -0.66 -0.52 -3.60
N LEU A 119 -1.92 -0.72 -4.01
CA LEU A 119 -2.36 -1.92 -4.72
C LEU A 119 -2.68 -1.58 -6.17
N ILE A 120 -2.10 -2.36 -7.09
CA ILE A 120 -2.41 -2.32 -8.52
C ILE A 120 -3.22 -3.59 -8.82
N LEU A 121 -4.54 -3.44 -8.89
CA LEU A 121 -5.52 -4.51 -9.11
C LEU A 121 -5.94 -4.62 -10.59
N THR A 122 -5.79 -3.53 -11.35
CA THR A 122 -6.11 -3.47 -12.79
C THR A 122 -5.20 -4.36 -13.64
#